data_AF-A0ABD2YUE4-F1
#
_entry.id   AF-A0ABD2YUE4-F1
#
_cell.length_a   1.000
_cell.length_b   1.000
_cell.length_c   1.000
_cell.angle_alpha   90.00
_cell.angle_beta   90.00
_cell.angle_gamma   90.00
#
_symmetry.space_group_name_H-M   'P 1'
#
loop_
_entity.id
_entity.type
_entity.pdbx_description
1 polymer ?
#
loop_
_entity_poly.entity_id
_entity_poly.type
_entity_poly.pdbx_seq_one_letter_code
_entity_poly.pdbx_strand_id
1 'polypeptide(L)'
;MKQLAKLQMTSLAFNQTEWSSNIGVDLSENSEVLGTYLKPQLQSVEQRHILRMLEKTLARELDLEKKLTEIKENEEDIKLKLRLTKQVALCMEEAAEVTWGRFLEAENTSEVLMGISKEMVGRLQIARCNLDKAIQRERDMDFKLQYYVAQSNAKDNDTEELNNKSAQLVAETAEAASLRERVKLLEEQLKESVSQLKEAKATNEINQEQLTEMDSIIESMIETIGEVEARAEITAAKVTQLTDTNSELTEELNFLEGSNDSNNKKVSLLKKQSRDLELQLQHARASSETSQEQQNMLYTAIWDMETLIDELKQKVSKAENKTQNEGEQCVLLSEANLELNREVELLRAKMESLETALDQDTVEKMASEKAINIKTNVIMDMVTQLAMERNRINQQFCALTKENKLLKEKLVREKKVEHLILCDDIDHNNKEPPSFRVDSTNTSCVPASCEKAAEFSSISLHADFQDQVEKTPKTAAAGHTDIESSTSPDHSNNLVPKLDDDNVVDMRKTTEFSWISLLCCFQC
;
A
#
# COMPACT_ATOMS: atom_id res chain seq x y z
N MET A 1 -80.29 13.72 146.79
CA MET A 1 -81.47 14.03 147.63
C MET A 1 -81.62 12.84 148.59
N LYS A 2 -81.62 12.93 149.92
CA LYS A 2 -82.29 13.85 150.85
C LYS A 2 -83.80 13.54 150.95
N GLN A 3 -84.22 12.96 152.10
CA GLN A 3 -85.58 12.99 152.67
C GLN A 3 -86.70 12.21 151.93
N LEU A 4 -87.82 11.76 152.54
CA LEU A 4 -88.21 11.62 153.96
C LEU A 4 -89.48 10.71 154.08
N ALA A 5 -89.30 9.52 154.67
CA ALA A 5 -90.04 8.90 155.82
C ALA A 5 -91.58 9.03 156.04
N LYS A 6 -92.03 8.32 157.10
CA LYS A 6 -93.30 8.42 157.88
C LYS A 6 -94.61 7.86 157.30
N LEU A 7 -94.96 6.65 157.76
CA LEU A 7 -96.24 6.24 158.39
C LEU A 7 -96.16 4.71 158.60
N GLN A 8 -96.06 4.09 159.78
CA GLN A 8 -96.08 4.48 161.21
C GLN A 8 -97.44 4.86 161.83
N MET A 9 -97.86 4.07 162.86
CA MET A 9 -98.95 4.32 163.84
C MET A 9 -100.41 4.21 163.28
N THR A 10 -101.45 3.76 164.01
CA THR A 10 -101.60 3.14 165.36
C THR A 10 -102.97 2.47 165.54
N SER A 11 -103.04 1.33 166.24
CA SER A 11 -104.11 0.92 167.21
C SER A 11 -103.66 -0.40 167.86
N LEU A 12 -103.34 -0.49 169.15
CA LEU A 12 -104.28 -0.63 170.28
C LEU A 12 -105.33 -1.74 170.01
N ALA A 13 -105.21 -2.97 170.52
CA ALA A 13 -104.96 -3.49 171.87
C ALA A 13 -106.21 -3.56 172.76
N PHE A 14 -106.64 -4.78 173.08
CA PHE A 14 -107.52 -5.11 174.19
C PHE A 14 -107.05 -6.44 174.80
N ASN A 15 -106.93 -6.49 176.13
CA ASN A 15 -106.60 -7.72 176.86
C ASN A 15 -107.89 -8.43 177.24
N GLN A 16 -107.94 -9.75 177.14
CA GLN A 16 -108.47 -10.52 178.26
C GLN A 16 -107.94 -11.95 178.34
N THR A 17 -107.74 -12.38 179.58
CA THR A 17 -107.27 -13.71 179.99
C THR A 17 -108.43 -14.65 180.28
N GLU A 18 -108.16 -15.95 180.16
CA GLU A 18 -108.78 -17.05 180.93
C GLU A 18 -110.31 -17.06 181.15
N TRP A 19 -110.99 -17.95 180.42
CA TRP A 19 -111.68 -19.12 181.00
C TRP A 19 -111.63 -20.25 179.95
N SER A 20 -111.02 -21.42 180.14
CA SER A 20 -111.16 -22.43 181.21
C SER A 20 -112.51 -23.16 181.21
N SER A 21 -112.61 -24.26 180.46
CA SER A 21 -113.56 -25.35 180.71
C SER A 21 -113.08 -26.66 180.07
N ASN A 22 -112.49 -27.53 180.91
CA ASN A 22 -112.40 -28.96 180.62
C ASN A 22 -113.76 -29.59 180.95
N ILE A 23 -114.47 -30.06 179.94
CA ILE A 23 -115.62 -31.00 179.97
C ILE A 23 -115.68 -31.55 178.52
N GLY A 24 -115.54 -32.84 178.22
CA GLY A 24 -115.36 -34.01 179.09
C GLY A 24 -116.67 -34.80 179.24
N VAL A 25 -116.62 -36.11 178.92
CA VAL A 25 -117.77 -37.04 178.84
C VAL A 25 -118.68 -36.78 177.63
N ASP A 26 -118.41 -37.53 176.56
CA ASP A 26 -119.46 -37.92 175.62
C ASP A 26 -120.36 -38.99 176.28
N LEU A 27 -121.58 -39.13 175.78
CA LEU A 27 -122.74 -39.70 176.48
C LEU A 27 -122.57 -41.18 176.89
N SER A 28 -122.92 -41.49 178.14
CA SER A 28 -123.27 -42.85 178.57
C SER A 28 -124.78 -42.90 178.83
N GLU A 29 -125.52 -43.48 177.89
CA GLU A 29 -126.97 -43.62 177.97
C GLU A 29 -127.35 -44.98 178.56
N ASN A 30 -127.79 -44.98 179.82
CA ASN A 30 -128.69 -45.99 180.39
C ASN A 30 -129.31 -45.45 181.69
N SER A 31 -130.57 -45.05 181.63
CA SER A 31 -131.34 -44.64 182.81
C SER A 31 -132.32 -45.75 183.19
N GLU A 32 -132.01 -46.47 184.27
CA GLU A 32 -133.04 -47.20 185.02
C GLU A 32 -133.28 -46.51 186.37
N VAL A 33 -134.54 -46.13 186.57
CA VAL A 33 -135.25 -46.01 187.85
C VAL A 33 -134.54 -45.23 188.97
N LEU A 34 -134.95 -43.96 189.13
CA LEU A 34 -135.45 -43.52 190.44
C LEU A 34 -136.60 -42.52 190.28
N GLY A 35 -137.83 -42.98 190.56
CA GLY A 35 -139.01 -42.13 190.50
C GLY A 35 -139.31 -41.45 191.83
N THR A 36 -139.66 -40.16 191.82
CA THR A 36 -140.54 -39.60 192.84
C THR A 36 -141.42 -38.49 192.26
N TYR A 37 -142.71 -38.58 192.59
CA TYR A 37 -143.81 -37.85 191.97
C TYR A 37 -144.11 -36.55 192.74
N LEU A 38 -144.15 -35.37 192.10
CA LEU A 38 -144.77 -34.15 192.66
C LEU A 38 -144.94 -33.02 191.60
N LYS A 39 -146.12 -32.39 191.55
CA LYS A 39 -146.54 -31.34 190.60
C LYS A 39 -147.92 -30.78 191.03
N PRO A 40 -148.31 -29.51 190.76
CA PRO A 40 -147.57 -28.23 190.70
C PRO A 40 -148.22 -27.13 191.61
N GLN A 41 -147.66 -25.91 191.69
CA GLN A 41 -148.46 -24.72 192.04
C GLN A 41 -147.98 -23.39 191.39
N LEU A 42 -148.97 -22.57 191.01
CA LEU A 42 -148.99 -21.29 190.26
C LEU A 42 -147.76 -20.34 190.27
N GLN A 43 -147.46 -19.79 189.08
CA GLN A 43 -146.92 -18.42 188.85
C GLN A 43 -147.63 -17.76 187.63
N SER A 44 -147.39 -16.46 187.37
CA SER A 44 -148.41 -15.54 186.79
C SER A 44 -148.48 -15.47 185.25
N VAL A 45 -149.35 -14.59 184.73
CA VAL A 45 -149.54 -14.35 183.28
C VAL A 45 -148.53 -13.34 182.73
N GLU A 46 -148.13 -12.35 183.54
CA GLU A 46 -147.30 -11.22 183.12
C GLU A 46 -145.89 -11.66 182.70
N GLN A 47 -145.28 -12.55 183.47
CA GLN A 47 -143.99 -13.19 183.15
C GLN A 47 -144.00 -13.84 181.76
N ARG A 48 -145.13 -14.47 181.35
CA ARG A 48 -145.28 -15.08 180.02
C ARG A 48 -145.40 -14.07 178.87
N HIS A 49 -145.89 -12.85 179.13
CA HIS A 49 -145.89 -11.80 178.12
C HIS A 49 -144.49 -11.21 177.92
N ILE A 50 -143.79 -10.95 179.04
CA ILE A 50 -142.40 -10.45 179.04
C ILE A 50 -141.48 -11.44 178.31
N LEU A 51 -141.54 -12.73 178.65
CA LEU A 51 -140.75 -13.77 177.98
C LEU A 51 -140.99 -13.79 176.46
N ARG A 52 -142.25 -13.75 176.01
CA ARG A 52 -142.58 -13.71 174.57
C ARG A 52 -142.07 -12.45 173.86
N MET A 53 -142.04 -11.32 174.56
CA MET A 53 -141.45 -10.09 174.02
C MET A 53 -139.93 -10.17 173.93
N LEU A 54 -139.26 -10.80 174.91
CA LEU A 54 -137.82 -11.07 174.87
C LEU A 54 -137.47 -12.07 173.77
N GLU A 55 -138.17 -13.19 173.65
CA GLU A 55 -138.03 -14.18 172.56
C GLU A 55 -138.13 -13.51 171.18
N LYS A 56 -139.15 -12.65 170.97
CA LYS A 56 -139.36 -11.93 169.71
C LYS A 56 -138.32 -10.84 169.45
N THR A 57 -137.68 -10.31 170.49
CA THR A 57 -136.59 -9.33 170.37
C THR A 57 -135.28 -10.04 170.03
N LEU A 58 -134.94 -11.08 170.77
CA LEU A 58 -133.80 -11.96 170.52
C LEU A 58 -133.82 -12.57 169.12
N ALA A 59 -134.98 -13.04 168.65
CA ALA A 59 -135.12 -13.57 167.28
C ALA A 59 -134.90 -12.51 166.18
N ARG A 60 -135.13 -11.22 166.48
CA ARG A 60 -134.82 -10.11 165.56
C ARG A 60 -133.36 -9.71 165.65
N GLU A 61 -132.78 -9.75 166.85
CA GLU A 61 -131.37 -9.45 167.09
C GLU A 61 -130.46 -10.48 166.40
N LEU A 62 -130.80 -11.77 166.49
CA LEU A 62 -130.12 -12.86 165.75
C LEU A 62 -130.30 -12.78 164.22
N ASP A 63 -131.46 -12.32 163.72
CA ASP A 63 -131.68 -12.07 162.29
C ASP A 63 -130.87 -10.86 161.78
N LEU A 64 -130.74 -9.81 162.60
CA LEU A 64 -129.88 -8.66 162.31
C LEU A 64 -128.40 -9.01 162.41
N GLU A 65 -127.98 -9.83 163.38
CA GLU A 65 -126.61 -10.32 163.51
C GLU A 65 -126.23 -11.21 162.31
N LYS A 66 -127.14 -12.10 161.89
CA LYS A 66 -126.95 -12.90 160.66
C LYS A 66 -126.81 -12.00 159.42
N LYS A 67 -127.64 -10.96 159.28
CA LYS A 67 -127.51 -10.01 158.16
C LYS A 67 -126.22 -9.19 158.25
N LEU A 68 -125.74 -8.89 159.45
CA LEU A 68 -124.47 -8.20 159.65
C LEU A 68 -123.28 -9.08 159.28
N THR A 69 -123.31 -10.38 159.61
CA THR A 69 -122.26 -11.33 159.17
C THR A 69 -122.31 -11.56 157.66
N GLU A 70 -123.50 -11.70 157.05
CA GLU A 70 -123.69 -11.79 155.60
C GLU A 70 -123.21 -10.52 154.86
N ILE A 71 -123.53 -9.32 155.36
CA ILE A 71 -123.03 -8.06 154.80
C ILE A 71 -121.50 -7.98 154.92
N LYS A 72 -120.92 -8.41 156.04
CA LYS A 72 -119.48 -8.42 156.26
C LYS A 72 -118.73 -9.42 155.38
N GLU A 73 -119.32 -10.60 155.13
CA GLU A 73 -118.80 -11.60 154.19
C GLU A 73 -118.81 -11.03 152.75
N ASN A 74 -119.92 -10.42 152.33
CA ASN A 74 -120.01 -9.71 151.05
C ASN A 74 -119.02 -8.54 150.95
N GLU A 75 -118.76 -7.81 152.04
CA GLU A 75 -117.78 -6.72 152.06
C GLU A 75 -116.34 -7.24 151.83
N GLU A 76 -115.96 -8.35 152.46
CA GLU A 76 -114.64 -8.98 152.24
C GLU A 76 -114.51 -9.65 150.86
N ASP A 77 -115.58 -10.25 150.33
CA ASP A 77 -115.61 -10.72 148.93
C ASP A 77 -115.46 -9.57 147.93
N ILE A 78 -116.15 -8.44 148.14
CA ILE A 78 -116.01 -7.24 147.30
C ILE A 78 -114.59 -6.66 147.43
N LYS A 79 -113.98 -6.63 148.64
CA LYS A 79 -112.57 -6.24 148.83
C LYS A 79 -111.62 -7.17 148.09
N LEU A 80 -111.86 -8.49 148.13
CA LEU A 80 -111.05 -9.48 147.42
C LEU A 80 -111.17 -9.31 145.90
N LYS A 81 -112.39 -9.21 145.37
CA LYS A 81 -112.65 -8.95 143.94
C LYS A 81 -112.02 -7.64 143.47
N LEU A 82 -112.09 -6.57 144.28
CA LEU A 82 -111.47 -5.29 143.97
C LEU A 82 -109.94 -5.37 143.97
N ARG A 83 -109.32 -6.13 144.88
CA ARG A 83 -107.86 -6.40 144.88
C ARG A 83 -107.45 -7.19 143.64
N LEU A 84 -108.17 -8.27 143.33
CA LEU A 84 -107.91 -9.10 142.15
C LEU A 84 -108.07 -8.31 140.84
N THR A 85 -109.13 -7.52 140.71
CA THR A 85 -109.36 -6.68 139.51
C THR A 85 -108.25 -5.62 139.36
N LYS A 86 -107.79 -5.01 140.46
CA LYS A 86 -106.65 -4.08 140.42
C LYS A 86 -105.34 -4.77 140.05
N GLN A 87 -105.09 -5.99 140.54
CA GLN A 87 -103.90 -6.76 140.19
C GLN A 87 -103.92 -7.17 138.71
N VAL A 88 -105.07 -7.64 138.20
CA VAL A 88 -105.24 -7.96 136.77
C VAL A 88 -105.06 -6.72 135.91
N ALA A 89 -105.65 -5.57 136.29
CA ALA A 89 -105.47 -4.32 135.56
C ALA A 89 -103.99 -3.89 135.50
N LEU A 90 -103.26 -3.95 136.62
CA LEU A 90 -101.83 -3.63 136.69
C LEU A 90 -100.99 -4.58 135.83
N CYS A 91 -101.22 -5.89 135.90
CA CYS A 91 -100.50 -6.85 135.04
C CYS A 91 -100.86 -6.71 133.55
N MET A 92 -102.07 -6.23 133.21
CA MET A 92 -102.44 -5.88 131.84
C MET A 92 -101.79 -4.57 131.37
N GLU A 93 -101.60 -3.60 132.25
CA GLU A 93 -100.89 -2.34 132.00
C GLU A 93 -99.39 -2.60 131.75
N GLU A 94 -98.73 -3.37 132.62
CA GLU A 94 -97.35 -3.84 132.44
C GLU A 94 -97.16 -4.64 131.14
N ALA A 95 -98.08 -5.57 130.84
CA ALA A 95 -98.04 -6.35 129.60
C ALA A 95 -98.28 -5.49 128.35
N ALA A 96 -99.12 -4.46 128.43
CA ALA A 96 -99.34 -3.51 127.36
C ALA A 96 -98.10 -2.63 127.13
N GLU A 97 -97.48 -2.09 128.19
CA GLU A 97 -96.24 -1.30 128.09
C GLU A 97 -95.12 -2.09 127.41
N VAL A 98 -94.87 -3.33 127.85
CA VAL A 98 -93.87 -4.23 127.23
C VAL A 98 -94.19 -4.54 125.76
N THR A 99 -95.48 -4.68 125.41
CA THR A 99 -95.90 -4.97 124.04
C THR A 99 -95.74 -3.74 123.13
N TRP A 100 -96.15 -2.56 123.59
CA TRP A 100 -96.00 -1.31 122.85
C TRP A 100 -94.54 -0.87 122.73
N GLY A 101 -93.72 -1.06 123.77
CA GLY A 101 -92.27 -0.82 123.70
C GLY A 101 -91.60 -1.64 122.61
N ARG A 102 -91.87 -2.96 122.57
CA ARG A 102 -91.37 -3.86 121.51
C ARG A 102 -91.90 -3.51 120.12
N PHE A 103 -93.14 -3.03 120.02
CA PHE A 103 -93.70 -2.56 118.74
C PHE A 103 -92.94 -1.32 118.23
N LEU A 104 -92.70 -0.33 119.08
CA LEU A 104 -91.96 0.88 118.74
C LEU A 104 -90.48 0.60 118.44
N GLU A 105 -89.85 -0.35 119.14
CA GLU A 105 -88.51 -0.87 118.81
C GLU A 105 -88.47 -1.53 117.42
N ALA A 106 -89.49 -2.34 117.08
CA ALA A 106 -89.62 -2.97 115.76
C ALA A 106 -89.89 -1.95 114.64
N GLU A 107 -90.71 -0.94 114.89
CA GLU A 107 -91.01 0.14 113.93
C GLU A 107 -89.77 1.02 113.68
N ASN A 108 -89.07 1.43 114.73
CA ASN A 108 -87.83 2.21 114.64
C ASN A 108 -86.72 1.43 113.92
N THR A 109 -86.51 0.15 114.26
CA THR A 109 -85.54 -0.69 113.55
C THR A 109 -85.94 -0.93 112.09
N SER A 110 -87.24 -1.00 111.78
CA SER A 110 -87.73 -1.07 110.41
C SER A 110 -87.43 0.22 109.61
N GLU A 111 -87.65 1.43 110.14
CA GLU A 111 -87.32 2.66 109.39
C GLU A 111 -85.80 2.88 109.27
N VAL A 112 -84.99 2.46 110.26
CA VAL A 112 -83.52 2.45 110.13
C VAL A 112 -83.07 1.52 108.99
N LEU A 113 -83.60 0.29 108.94
CA LEU A 113 -83.31 -0.66 107.85
C LEU A 113 -83.82 -0.16 106.49
N MET A 114 -84.98 0.48 106.46
CA MET A 114 -85.55 1.13 105.28
C MET A 114 -84.66 2.29 104.80
N GLY A 115 -84.14 3.12 105.72
CA GLY A 115 -83.17 4.18 105.42
C GLY A 115 -81.88 3.63 104.80
N ILE A 116 -81.28 2.60 105.43
CA ILE A 116 -80.09 1.91 104.91
C ILE A 116 -80.38 1.31 103.52
N SER A 117 -81.55 0.69 103.32
CA SER A 117 -81.95 0.12 102.03
C SER A 117 -82.08 1.19 100.94
N LYS A 118 -82.77 2.30 101.23
CA LYS A 118 -82.87 3.48 100.34
C LYS A 118 -81.49 4.01 99.96
N GLU A 119 -80.56 4.13 100.92
CA GLU A 119 -79.20 4.60 100.65
C GLU A 119 -78.40 3.60 99.81
N MET A 120 -78.47 2.30 100.10
CA MET A 120 -77.82 1.24 99.31
C MET A 120 -78.31 1.25 97.85
N VAL A 121 -79.62 1.41 97.62
CA VAL A 121 -80.19 1.54 96.27
C VAL A 121 -79.67 2.79 95.57
N GLY A 122 -79.59 3.94 96.25
CA GLY A 122 -78.99 5.16 95.70
C GLY A 122 -77.52 4.99 95.32
N ARG A 123 -76.71 4.39 96.21
CA ARG A 123 -75.30 4.05 95.96
C ARG A 123 -75.14 3.11 94.76
N LEU A 124 -76.00 2.09 94.63
CA LEU A 124 -76.01 1.16 93.49
C LEU A 124 -76.40 1.85 92.17
N GLN A 125 -77.37 2.77 92.19
CA GLN A 125 -77.74 3.56 91.00
C GLN A 125 -76.59 4.47 90.53
N ILE A 126 -75.89 5.12 91.46
CA ILE A 126 -74.70 5.93 91.16
C ILE A 126 -73.58 5.05 90.60
N ALA A 127 -73.30 3.90 91.23
CA ALA A 127 -72.30 2.95 90.76
C ALA A 127 -72.60 2.44 89.35
N ARG A 128 -73.86 2.09 89.06
CA ARG A 128 -74.32 1.70 87.72
C ARG A 128 -74.13 2.82 86.70
N CYS A 129 -74.58 4.04 86.99
CA CYS A 129 -74.41 5.20 86.11
C CYS A 129 -72.92 5.50 85.81
N ASN A 130 -72.03 5.27 86.77
CA ASN A 130 -70.59 5.41 86.59
C ASN A 130 -69.98 4.25 85.77
N LEU A 131 -70.48 3.03 85.93
CA LEU A 131 -70.10 1.86 85.13
C LEU A 131 -70.55 2.02 83.67
N ASP A 132 -71.80 2.42 83.42
CA ASP A 132 -72.33 2.68 82.07
C ASP A 132 -71.49 3.75 81.34
N LYS A 133 -71.05 4.80 82.07
CA LYS A 133 -70.11 5.83 81.58
C LYS A 133 -68.65 5.36 81.44
N ALA A 134 -68.25 4.29 82.13
CA ALA A 134 -66.94 3.66 81.91
C ALA A 134 -67.00 2.84 80.61
N ILE A 135 -68.00 1.96 80.48
CA ILE A 135 -68.23 1.09 79.31
C ILE A 135 -68.46 1.90 78.03
N GLN A 136 -69.05 3.11 78.10
CA GLN A 136 -69.12 4.01 76.94
C GLN A 136 -67.75 4.57 76.55
N ARG A 137 -66.96 5.08 77.50
CA ARG A 137 -65.61 5.62 77.23
C ARG A 137 -64.64 4.54 76.75
N GLU A 138 -64.80 3.31 77.24
CA GLU A 138 -64.07 2.13 76.79
C GLU A 138 -64.38 1.84 75.31
N ARG A 139 -65.66 1.70 74.94
CA ARG A 139 -66.07 1.56 73.53
C ARG A 139 -65.63 2.73 72.65
N ASP A 140 -65.71 3.97 73.13
CA ASP A 140 -65.24 5.15 72.41
C ASP A 140 -63.72 5.17 72.22
N MET A 141 -62.95 4.42 73.02
CA MET A 141 -61.52 4.23 72.87
C MET A 141 -61.20 3.00 71.99
N ASP A 142 -61.96 1.90 72.11
CA ASP A 142 -61.85 0.74 71.23
C ASP A 142 -62.08 1.12 69.76
N PHE A 143 -63.12 1.93 69.46
CA PHE A 143 -63.33 2.43 68.09
C PHE A 143 -62.15 3.26 67.58
N LYS A 144 -61.49 4.05 68.45
CA LYS A 144 -60.27 4.80 68.08
C LYS A 144 -59.08 3.87 67.88
N LEU A 145 -58.90 2.88 68.74
CA LEU A 145 -57.83 1.88 68.61
C LEU A 145 -57.99 1.05 67.34
N GLN A 146 -59.20 0.57 67.04
CA GLN A 146 -59.51 -0.12 65.78
C GLN A 146 -59.25 0.77 64.56
N TYR A 147 -59.62 2.05 64.61
CA TYR A 147 -59.30 3.02 63.55
C TYR A 147 -57.78 3.21 63.38
N TYR A 148 -57.01 3.36 64.47
CA TYR A 148 -55.56 3.50 64.40
C TYR A 148 -54.85 2.20 63.94
N VAL A 149 -55.34 1.03 64.34
CA VAL A 149 -54.86 -0.28 63.85
C VAL A 149 -55.14 -0.42 62.36
N ALA A 150 -56.36 -0.11 61.90
CA ALA A 150 -56.69 -0.12 60.48
C ALA A 150 -55.81 0.88 59.67
N GLN A 151 -55.52 2.05 60.24
CA GLN A 151 -54.61 3.02 59.62
C GLN A 151 -53.15 2.55 59.63
N SER A 152 -52.68 1.83 60.66
CA SER A 152 -51.36 1.21 60.67
C SER A 152 -51.30 0.17 59.55
N ASN A 153 -52.17 -0.83 59.58
CA ASN A 153 -52.19 -1.92 58.61
C ASN A 153 -52.27 -1.40 57.16
N ALA A 154 -52.99 -0.30 56.89
CA ALA A 154 -53.00 0.33 55.58
C ALA A 154 -51.62 0.91 55.18
N LYS A 155 -50.95 1.64 56.08
CA LYS A 155 -49.58 2.14 55.87
C LYS A 155 -48.56 1.02 55.78
N ASP A 156 -48.73 -0.04 56.58
CA ASP A 156 -47.85 -1.20 56.60
C ASP A 156 -47.93 -1.91 55.22
N ASN A 157 -49.14 -2.11 54.68
CA ASN A 157 -49.37 -2.56 53.30
C ASN A 157 -48.74 -1.61 52.26
N ASP A 158 -48.94 -0.30 52.37
CA ASP A 158 -48.33 0.70 51.46
C ASP A 158 -46.79 0.58 51.47
N THR A 159 -46.18 0.35 52.64
CA THR A 159 -44.73 0.14 52.76
C THR A 159 -44.28 -1.21 52.22
N GLU A 160 -45.08 -2.28 52.33
CA GLU A 160 -44.79 -3.55 51.68
C GLU A 160 -44.83 -3.44 50.16
N GLU A 161 -45.84 -2.75 49.60
CA GLU A 161 -45.93 -2.49 48.16
C GLU A 161 -44.74 -1.63 47.66
N LEU A 162 -44.33 -0.61 48.42
CA LEU A 162 -43.15 0.20 48.13
C LEU A 162 -41.84 -0.59 48.25
N ASN A 163 -41.70 -1.48 49.23
CA ASN A 163 -40.54 -2.35 49.37
C ASN A 163 -40.44 -3.37 48.21
N ASN A 164 -41.57 -3.94 47.79
CA ASN A 164 -41.63 -4.84 46.64
C ASN A 164 -41.26 -4.11 45.33
N LYS A 165 -41.77 -2.90 45.10
CA LYS A 165 -41.35 -2.03 43.98
C LYS A 165 -39.87 -1.64 44.05
N SER A 166 -39.35 -1.38 45.25
CA SER A 166 -37.93 -1.07 45.48
C SER A 166 -37.04 -2.26 45.13
N ALA A 167 -37.40 -3.47 45.57
CA ALA A 167 -36.68 -4.70 45.24
C ALA A 167 -36.71 -4.98 43.72
N GLN A 168 -37.85 -4.77 43.05
CA GLN A 168 -37.96 -4.84 41.59
C GLN A 168 -37.03 -3.82 40.91
N LEU A 169 -37.08 -2.55 41.30
CA LEU A 169 -36.22 -1.50 40.73
C LEU A 169 -34.72 -1.78 40.95
N VAL A 170 -34.34 -2.40 42.07
CA VAL A 170 -32.95 -2.85 42.31
C VAL A 170 -32.56 -3.98 41.35
N ALA A 171 -33.44 -4.94 41.09
CA ALA A 171 -33.21 -6.01 40.12
C ALA A 171 -33.11 -5.46 38.68
N GLU A 172 -34.03 -4.60 38.27
CA GLU A 172 -34.01 -3.90 36.97
C GLU A 172 -32.75 -3.02 36.82
N THR A 173 -32.29 -2.38 37.89
CA THR A 173 -31.04 -1.59 37.89
C THR A 173 -29.81 -2.48 37.74
N ALA A 174 -29.80 -3.67 38.37
CA ALA A 174 -28.72 -4.65 38.21
C ALA A 174 -28.68 -5.24 36.79
N GLU A 175 -29.84 -5.57 36.21
CA GLU A 175 -29.93 -5.98 34.81
C GLU A 175 -29.46 -4.86 33.87
N ALA A 176 -29.93 -3.61 34.07
CA ALA A 176 -29.50 -2.46 33.28
C ALA A 176 -28.00 -2.16 33.42
N ALA A 177 -27.37 -2.49 34.55
CA ALA A 177 -25.92 -2.43 34.71
C ALA A 177 -25.21 -3.51 33.88
N SER A 178 -25.64 -4.77 33.98
CA SER A 178 -25.09 -5.88 33.19
C SER A 178 -25.28 -5.67 31.68
N LEU A 179 -26.43 -5.17 31.24
CA LEU A 179 -26.69 -4.79 29.86
C LEU A 179 -25.76 -3.65 29.40
N ARG A 180 -25.49 -2.65 30.26
CA ARG A 180 -24.54 -1.56 29.95
C ARG A 180 -23.09 -2.04 29.82
N GLU A 181 -22.68 -3.02 30.64
CA GLU A 181 -21.37 -3.66 30.50
C GLU A 181 -21.28 -4.49 29.22
N ARG A 182 -22.32 -5.26 28.88
CA ARG A 182 -22.40 -6.02 27.64
C ARG A 182 -22.43 -5.12 26.39
N VAL A 183 -23.07 -3.94 26.46
CA VAL A 183 -23.01 -2.93 25.39
C VAL A 183 -21.58 -2.42 25.21
N LYS A 184 -20.86 -2.04 26.28
CA LYS A 184 -19.46 -1.61 26.18
C LYS A 184 -18.55 -2.68 25.54
N LEU A 185 -18.71 -3.94 25.94
CA LEU A 185 -17.96 -5.05 25.35
C LEU A 185 -18.22 -5.18 23.84
N LEU A 186 -19.47 -5.00 23.41
CA LEU A 186 -19.84 -5.00 21.98
C LEU A 186 -19.34 -3.76 21.24
N GLU A 187 -19.30 -2.58 21.88
CA GLU A 187 -18.71 -1.36 21.33
C GLU A 187 -17.19 -1.51 21.12
N GLU A 188 -16.49 -2.15 22.07
CA GLU A 188 -15.06 -2.47 21.97
C GLU A 188 -14.79 -3.50 20.86
N GLN A 189 -15.57 -4.59 20.79
CA GLN A 189 -15.49 -5.58 19.71
C GLN A 189 -15.82 -4.98 18.32
N LEU A 190 -16.79 -4.07 18.24
CA LEU A 190 -17.12 -3.35 17.01
C LEU A 190 -15.95 -2.44 16.59
N LYS A 191 -15.36 -1.71 17.53
CA LYS A 191 -14.20 -0.84 17.26
C LYS A 191 -12.98 -1.64 16.77
N GLU A 192 -12.75 -2.81 17.36
CA GLU A 192 -11.70 -3.74 16.95
C GLU A 192 -11.95 -4.28 15.52
N SER A 193 -13.14 -4.86 15.27
CA SER A 193 -13.49 -5.37 13.94
C SER A 193 -13.51 -4.30 12.83
N VAL A 194 -13.88 -3.05 13.15
CA VAL A 194 -13.77 -1.90 12.22
C VAL A 194 -12.31 -1.50 11.98
N SER A 195 -11.40 -1.77 12.91
CA SER A 195 -9.96 -1.53 12.72
C SER A 195 -9.34 -2.62 11.84
N GLN A 196 -9.64 -3.89 12.12
CA GLN A 196 -9.27 -5.03 11.27
C GLN A 196 -9.84 -4.90 9.85
N LEU A 197 -11.08 -4.43 9.69
CA LEU A 197 -11.69 -4.19 8.38
C LEU A 197 -10.97 -3.07 7.58
N LYS A 198 -10.42 -2.05 8.26
CA LYS A 198 -9.61 -1.00 7.61
C LYS A 198 -8.26 -1.54 7.16
N GLU A 199 -7.64 -2.40 7.95
CA GLU A 199 -6.37 -3.07 7.61
C GLU A 199 -6.56 -4.07 6.45
N ALA A 200 -7.63 -4.87 6.50
CA ALA A 200 -8.05 -5.74 5.39
C ALA A 200 -8.39 -4.95 4.12
N LYS A 201 -9.01 -3.77 4.25
CA LYS A 201 -9.25 -2.86 3.11
C LYS A 201 -7.94 -2.31 2.53
N ALA A 202 -7.02 -1.82 3.37
CA ALA A 202 -5.75 -1.26 2.92
C ALA A 202 -4.85 -2.33 2.25
N THR A 203 -4.81 -3.54 2.79
CA THR A 203 -4.12 -4.67 2.15
C THR A 203 -4.78 -5.11 0.86
N ASN A 204 -6.12 -5.08 0.77
CA ASN A 204 -6.82 -5.31 -0.51
C ASN A 204 -6.55 -4.20 -1.53
N GLU A 205 -6.45 -2.94 -1.12
CA GLU A 205 -6.09 -1.82 -2.01
C GLU A 205 -4.66 -1.99 -2.55
N ILE A 206 -3.69 -2.36 -1.70
CA ILE A 206 -2.32 -2.70 -2.13
C ILE A 206 -2.30 -3.89 -3.10
N ASN A 207 -3.04 -4.97 -2.79
CA ASN A 207 -3.15 -6.13 -3.68
C ASN A 207 -3.80 -5.76 -5.03
N GLN A 208 -4.73 -4.80 -5.04
CA GLN A 208 -5.39 -4.34 -6.25
C GLN A 208 -4.49 -3.43 -7.09
N GLU A 209 -3.66 -2.59 -6.46
CA GLU A 209 -2.58 -1.86 -7.15
C GLU A 209 -1.58 -2.83 -7.79
N GLN A 210 -1.13 -3.85 -7.05
CA GLN A 210 -0.24 -4.90 -7.58
C GLN A 210 -0.87 -5.68 -8.76
N LEU A 211 -2.17 -5.99 -8.70
CA LEU A 211 -2.86 -6.60 -9.84
C LEU A 211 -2.88 -5.67 -11.05
N THR A 212 -3.14 -4.36 -10.88
CA THR A 212 -3.09 -3.43 -12.01
C THR A 212 -1.67 -3.20 -12.58
N GLU A 213 -0.63 -3.34 -11.75
CA GLU A 213 0.77 -3.36 -12.23
C GLU A 213 1.04 -4.64 -13.03
N MET A 214 0.61 -5.80 -12.55
CA MET A 214 0.72 -7.07 -13.28
C MET A 214 -0.06 -7.06 -14.60
N ASP A 215 -1.29 -6.53 -14.62
CA ASP A 215 -2.10 -6.38 -15.83
C ASP A 215 -1.39 -5.46 -16.83
N SER A 216 -0.84 -4.32 -16.39
CA SER A 216 -0.05 -3.42 -17.25
C SER A 216 1.21 -4.08 -17.82
N ILE A 217 1.86 -4.97 -17.05
CA ILE A 217 2.99 -5.77 -17.54
C ILE A 217 2.50 -6.76 -18.60
N ILE A 218 1.40 -7.48 -18.34
CA ILE A 218 0.79 -8.43 -19.29
C ILE A 218 0.41 -7.73 -20.60
N GLU A 219 -0.21 -6.54 -20.53
CA GLU A 219 -0.58 -5.74 -21.71
C GLU A 219 0.66 -5.38 -22.55
N SER A 220 1.76 -4.94 -21.91
CA SER A 220 3.03 -4.65 -22.59
C SER A 220 3.71 -5.90 -23.18
N MET A 221 3.54 -7.07 -22.54
CA MET A 221 4.03 -8.34 -23.07
C MET A 221 3.21 -8.80 -24.28
N ILE A 222 1.89 -8.59 -24.28
CA ILE A 222 1.02 -8.86 -25.44
C ILE A 222 1.41 -7.97 -26.62
N GLU A 223 1.63 -6.67 -26.39
CA GLU A 223 2.12 -5.74 -27.43
C GLU A 223 3.49 -6.18 -27.97
N THR A 224 4.45 -6.50 -27.09
CA THR A 224 5.79 -6.99 -27.47
C THR A 224 5.71 -8.29 -28.27
N ILE A 225 4.85 -9.23 -27.87
CA ILE A 225 4.60 -10.48 -28.61
C ILE A 225 4.03 -10.16 -29.99
N GLY A 226 3.06 -9.25 -30.10
CA GLY A 226 2.49 -8.81 -31.38
C GLY A 226 3.53 -8.17 -32.30
N GLU A 227 4.46 -7.36 -31.79
CA GLU A 227 5.58 -6.84 -32.60
C GLU A 227 6.53 -7.95 -33.07
N VAL A 228 6.77 -8.97 -32.26
CA VAL A 228 7.64 -10.11 -32.60
C VAL A 228 6.95 -11.02 -33.61
N GLU A 229 5.65 -11.25 -33.46
CA GLU A 229 4.82 -12.03 -34.38
C GLU A 229 4.71 -11.33 -35.74
N ALA A 230 4.44 -10.01 -35.79
CA ALA A 230 4.47 -9.25 -37.03
C ALA A 230 5.86 -9.25 -37.72
N ARG A 231 6.96 -9.24 -36.94
CA ARG A 231 8.33 -9.44 -37.49
C ARG A 231 8.56 -10.88 -37.99
N ALA A 232 7.97 -11.87 -37.34
CA ALA A 232 7.99 -13.27 -37.78
C ALA A 232 7.17 -13.46 -39.08
N GLU A 233 6.01 -12.82 -39.21
CA GLU A 233 5.23 -12.79 -40.46
C GLU A 233 6.00 -12.10 -41.59
N ILE A 234 6.60 -10.94 -41.35
CA ILE A 234 7.41 -10.22 -42.36
C ILE A 234 8.61 -11.07 -42.79
N THR A 235 9.28 -11.78 -41.87
CA THR A 235 10.39 -12.67 -42.22
C THR A 235 9.91 -13.96 -42.90
N ALA A 236 8.76 -14.52 -42.53
CA ALA A 236 8.16 -15.66 -43.23
C ALA A 236 7.69 -15.30 -44.65
N ALA A 237 7.10 -14.11 -44.85
CA ALA A 237 6.76 -13.56 -46.15
C ALA A 237 8.02 -13.31 -47.01
N LYS A 238 9.11 -12.84 -46.40
CA LYS A 238 10.41 -12.69 -47.08
C LYS A 238 11.05 -14.05 -47.41
N VAL A 239 10.92 -15.05 -46.54
CA VAL A 239 11.44 -16.41 -46.77
C VAL A 239 10.64 -17.14 -47.85
N THR A 240 9.32 -16.98 -47.90
CA THR A 240 8.49 -17.49 -49.01
C THR A 240 8.85 -16.80 -50.32
N GLN A 241 8.93 -15.46 -50.36
CA GLN A 241 9.41 -14.72 -51.54
C GLN A 241 10.82 -15.16 -52.00
N LEU A 242 11.74 -15.41 -51.06
CA LEU A 242 13.08 -15.94 -51.37
C LEU A 242 13.04 -17.40 -51.83
N THR A 243 12.07 -18.20 -51.38
CA THR A 243 11.86 -19.57 -51.85
C THR A 243 11.28 -19.59 -53.26
N ASP A 244 10.30 -18.73 -53.53
CA ASP A 244 9.68 -18.55 -54.84
C ASP A 244 10.72 -18.08 -55.86
N THR A 245 11.48 -17.04 -55.55
CA THR A 245 12.57 -16.54 -56.44
C THR A 245 13.73 -17.54 -56.57
N ASN A 246 14.06 -18.33 -55.54
CA ASN A 246 14.99 -19.45 -55.70
C ASN A 246 14.42 -20.56 -56.58
N SER A 247 13.09 -20.77 -56.60
CA SER A 247 12.45 -21.73 -57.50
C SER A 247 12.44 -21.23 -58.95
N GLU A 248 12.15 -19.94 -59.19
CA GLU A 248 12.29 -19.30 -60.51
C GLU A 248 13.75 -19.37 -60.99
N LEU A 249 14.73 -19.03 -60.15
CA LEU A 249 16.15 -19.17 -60.48
C LEU A 249 16.57 -20.63 -60.71
N THR A 250 15.91 -21.60 -60.06
CA THR A 250 16.13 -23.02 -60.32
C THR A 250 15.52 -23.45 -61.65
N GLU A 251 14.35 -22.94 -62.03
CA GLU A 251 13.76 -23.15 -63.36
C GLU A 251 14.57 -22.47 -64.47
N GLU A 252 15.06 -21.25 -64.24
CA GLU A 252 16.01 -20.57 -65.14
C GLU A 252 17.33 -21.33 -65.24
N LEU A 253 17.87 -21.88 -64.14
CA LEU A 253 19.06 -22.73 -64.17
C LEU A 253 18.80 -24.05 -64.91
N ASN A 254 17.65 -24.68 -64.76
CA ASN A 254 17.25 -25.86 -65.54
C ASN A 254 17.07 -25.52 -67.04
N PHE A 255 16.54 -24.35 -67.36
CA PHE A 255 16.41 -23.86 -68.74
C PHE A 255 17.78 -23.51 -69.34
N LEU A 256 18.67 -22.91 -68.55
CA LEU A 256 20.06 -22.68 -68.88
C LEU A 256 20.85 -24.00 -68.95
N GLU A 257 20.49 -25.04 -68.21
CA GLU A 257 21.08 -26.38 -68.32
C GLU A 257 20.60 -27.09 -69.58
N GLY A 258 19.31 -27.01 -69.95
CA GLY A 258 18.82 -27.48 -71.25
C GLY A 258 19.44 -26.72 -72.43
N SER A 259 19.62 -25.41 -72.28
CA SER A 259 20.38 -24.57 -73.22
C SER A 259 21.85 -24.95 -73.25
N ASN A 260 22.47 -25.22 -72.09
CA ASN A 260 23.84 -25.71 -71.95
C ASN A 260 23.98 -27.10 -72.57
N ASP A 261 22.99 -27.98 -72.51
CA ASP A 261 23.05 -29.29 -73.15
C ASP A 261 22.93 -29.16 -74.69
N SER A 262 22.35 -28.07 -75.21
CA SER A 262 22.48 -27.68 -76.63
C SER A 262 23.87 -27.07 -76.94
N ASN A 263 24.38 -26.22 -76.05
CA ASN A 263 25.66 -25.53 -76.22
C ASN A 263 26.86 -26.44 -76.01
N ASN A 264 26.76 -27.48 -75.18
CA ASN A 264 27.78 -28.49 -74.92
C ASN A 264 27.90 -29.43 -76.13
N LYS A 265 26.80 -29.71 -76.84
CA LYS A 265 26.82 -30.34 -78.17
C LYS A 265 27.56 -29.44 -79.18
N LYS A 266 27.28 -28.12 -79.24
CA LYS A 266 28.06 -27.15 -80.04
C LYS A 266 29.54 -27.05 -79.63
N VAL A 267 29.84 -27.00 -78.33
CA VAL A 267 31.20 -26.90 -77.77
C VAL A 267 31.97 -28.19 -78.01
N SER A 268 31.32 -29.37 -78.03
CA SER A 268 31.97 -30.61 -78.46
C SER A 268 32.42 -30.56 -79.92
N LEU A 269 31.63 -29.91 -80.80
CA LEU A 269 31.96 -29.68 -82.19
C LEU A 269 33.14 -28.69 -82.33
N LEU A 270 33.06 -27.54 -81.66
CA LEU A 270 34.09 -26.50 -81.67
C LEU A 270 35.40 -26.98 -81.01
N LYS A 271 35.34 -27.78 -79.95
CA LYS A 271 36.49 -28.39 -79.25
C LYS A 271 37.11 -29.53 -80.05
N LYS A 272 36.39 -30.11 -81.02
CA LYS A 272 36.97 -30.97 -82.05
C LYS A 272 37.72 -30.14 -83.10
N GLN A 273 37.06 -29.13 -83.68
CA GLN A 273 37.68 -28.22 -84.67
C GLN A 273 38.92 -27.50 -84.11
N SER A 274 38.90 -27.08 -82.83
CA SER A 274 40.03 -26.45 -82.15
C SER A 274 41.23 -27.38 -81.98
N ARG A 275 41.02 -28.70 -81.79
CA ARG A 275 42.13 -29.67 -81.75
C ARG A 275 42.70 -29.95 -83.13
N ASP A 276 41.85 -30.03 -84.16
CA ASP A 276 42.29 -30.19 -85.54
C ASP A 276 43.11 -28.96 -85.99
N LEU A 277 42.71 -27.75 -85.57
CA LEU A 277 43.47 -26.50 -85.81
C LEU A 277 44.77 -26.42 -84.99
N GLU A 278 44.81 -26.86 -83.74
CA GLU A 278 46.04 -26.92 -82.94
C GLU A 278 47.06 -27.90 -83.55
N LEU A 279 46.60 -29.05 -84.07
CA LEU A 279 47.45 -29.99 -84.81
C LEU A 279 48.01 -29.37 -86.10
N GLN A 280 47.20 -28.59 -86.83
CA GLN A 280 47.67 -27.82 -87.99
C GLN A 280 48.67 -26.72 -87.59
N LEU A 281 48.46 -26.05 -86.45
CA LEU A 281 49.35 -25.03 -85.91
C LEU A 281 50.71 -25.63 -85.54
N GLN A 282 50.75 -26.78 -84.85
CA GLN A 282 52.01 -27.46 -84.53
C GLN A 282 52.73 -27.98 -85.77
N HIS A 283 52.00 -28.49 -86.77
CA HIS A 283 52.58 -28.84 -88.08
C HIS A 283 53.18 -27.62 -88.79
N ALA A 284 52.50 -26.47 -88.76
CA ALA A 284 53.02 -25.21 -89.30
C ALA A 284 54.25 -24.70 -88.53
N ARG A 285 54.28 -24.87 -87.19
CA ARG A 285 55.40 -24.49 -86.32
C ARG A 285 56.66 -25.30 -86.63
N ALA A 286 56.54 -26.63 -86.68
CA ALA A 286 57.64 -27.51 -87.06
C ALA A 286 58.14 -27.24 -88.49
N SER A 287 57.23 -26.94 -89.43
CA SER A 287 57.60 -26.51 -90.78
C SER A 287 58.33 -25.16 -90.80
N SER A 288 57.94 -24.23 -89.92
CA SER A 288 58.59 -22.92 -89.78
C SER A 288 59.99 -23.05 -89.19
N GLU A 289 60.16 -23.84 -88.13
CA GLU A 289 61.45 -24.10 -87.49
C GLU A 289 62.41 -24.82 -88.44
N THR A 290 61.93 -25.83 -89.18
CA THR A 290 62.69 -26.48 -90.27
C THR A 290 63.13 -25.47 -91.34
N SER A 291 62.27 -24.51 -91.71
CA SER A 291 62.63 -23.47 -92.69
C SER A 291 63.63 -22.44 -92.15
N GLN A 292 63.59 -22.15 -90.84
CA GLN A 292 64.56 -21.26 -90.18
C GLN A 292 65.95 -21.91 -90.09
N GLU A 293 66.02 -23.22 -89.83
CA GLU A 293 67.30 -23.95 -89.85
C GLU A 293 67.85 -24.10 -91.28
N GLN A 294 66.99 -24.29 -92.29
CA GLN A 294 67.39 -24.20 -93.69
C GLN A 294 67.91 -22.79 -94.06
N GLN A 295 67.27 -21.73 -93.56
CA GLN A 295 67.73 -20.35 -93.78
C GLN A 295 69.08 -20.08 -93.09
N ASN A 296 69.29 -20.62 -91.89
CA ASN A 296 70.57 -20.50 -91.19
C ASN A 296 71.69 -21.27 -91.92
N MET A 297 71.42 -22.47 -92.45
CA MET A 297 72.37 -23.19 -93.32
C MET A 297 72.68 -22.42 -94.61
N LEU A 298 71.67 -21.78 -95.22
CA LEU A 298 71.87 -20.92 -96.39
C LEU A 298 72.74 -19.71 -96.06
N TYR A 299 72.58 -19.07 -94.91
CA TYR A 299 73.48 -17.98 -94.48
C TYR A 299 74.93 -18.43 -94.29
N THR A 300 75.17 -19.62 -93.74
CA THR A 300 76.52 -20.18 -93.65
C THR A 300 77.12 -20.44 -95.03
N ALA A 301 76.35 -21.04 -95.95
CA ALA A 301 76.79 -21.27 -97.32
C ALA A 301 77.02 -19.98 -98.12
N ILE A 302 76.26 -18.90 -97.83
CA ILE A 302 76.47 -17.57 -98.41
C ILE A 302 77.80 -16.98 -97.91
N TRP A 303 78.10 -17.06 -96.61
CA TRP A 303 79.38 -16.59 -96.04
C TRP A 303 80.59 -17.28 -96.73
N ASP A 304 80.54 -18.59 -96.91
CA ASP A 304 81.59 -19.34 -97.61
C ASP A 304 81.73 -18.88 -99.08
N MET A 305 80.62 -18.59 -99.77
CA MET A 305 80.63 -18.04 -101.12
C MET A 305 81.12 -16.58 -101.19
N GLU A 306 80.80 -15.74 -100.22
CA GLU A 306 81.30 -14.36 -100.12
C GLU A 306 82.82 -14.35 -99.91
N THR A 307 83.33 -15.25 -99.07
CA THR A 307 84.76 -15.46 -98.85
C THR A 307 85.47 -15.90 -100.16
N LEU A 308 84.86 -16.82 -100.91
CA LEU A 308 85.36 -17.23 -102.23
C LEU A 308 85.30 -16.09 -103.26
N ILE A 309 84.25 -15.26 -103.23
CA ILE A 309 84.10 -14.08 -104.09
C ILE A 309 85.21 -13.07 -103.81
N ASP A 310 85.58 -12.82 -102.56
CA ASP A 310 86.66 -11.89 -102.22
C ASP A 310 88.05 -12.45 -102.57
N GLU A 311 88.28 -13.76 -102.43
CA GLU A 311 89.46 -14.41 -103.01
C GLU A 311 89.54 -14.26 -104.54
N LEU A 312 88.40 -14.39 -105.23
CA LEU A 312 88.32 -14.23 -106.69
C LEU A 312 88.51 -12.76 -107.11
N LYS A 313 87.93 -11.79 -106.40
CA LYS A 313 88.20 -10.35 -106.59
C LYS A 313 89.69 -10.06 -106.44
N GLN A 314 90.34 -10.56 -105.38
CA GLN A 314 91.78 -10.35 -105.16
C GLN A 314 92.64 -10.93 -106.30
N LYS A 315 92.22 -12.06 -106.90
CA LYS A 315 92.87 -12.64 -108.09
C LYS A 315 92.60 -11.81 -109.36
N VAL A 316 91.37 -11.30 -109.55
CA VAL A 316 90.99 -10.41 -110.66
C VAL A 316 91.79 -9.11 -110.60
N SER A 317 91.78 -8.38 -109.49
CA SER A 317 92.51 -7.11 -109.36
C SER A 317 94.02 -7.28 -109.57
N LYS A 318 94.59 -8.47 -109.31
CA LYS A 318 96.01 -8.77 -109.55
C LYS A 318 96.34 -9.07 -111.02
N ALA A 319 95.35 -9.43 -111.84
CA ALA A 319 95.47 -9.50 -113.29
C ALA A 319 95.18 -8.14 -113.94
N GLU A 320 94.15 -7.45 -113.46
CA GLU A 320 93.65 -6.16 -113.96
C GLU A 320 94.72 -5.06 -113.89
N ASN A 321 95.44 -4.94 -112.77
CA ASN A 321 96.59 -4.04 -112.61
C ASN A 321 97.71 -4.29 -113.65
N LYS A 322 97.83 -5.52 -114.19
CA LYS A 322 98.84 -5.83 -115.20
C LYS A 322 98.41 -5.34 -116.59
N THR A 323 97.15 -5.54 -116.95
CA THR A 323 96.57 -5.02 -118.20
C THR A 323 96.44 -3.49 -118.19
N GLN A 324 96.17 -2.88 -117.04
CA GLN A 324 96.07 -1.41 -116.92
C GLN A 324 97.43 -0.73 -117.16
N ASN A 325 98.51 -1.22 -116.56
CA ASN A 325 99.86 -0.71 -116.78
C ASN A 325 100.33 -0.79 -118.26
N GLU A 326 99.86 -1.80 -119.00
CA GLU A 326 100.13 -1.93 -120.45
C GLU A 326 99.22 -1.00 -121.29
N GLY A 327 98.01 -0.69 -120.83
CA GLY A 327 97.10 0.27 -121.45
C GLY A 327 97.49 1.74 -121.24
N GLU A 328 97.97 2.11 -120.06
CA GLU A 328 98.35 3.49 -119.71
C GLU A 328 99.52 4.01 -120.56
N GLN A 329 100.48 3.14 -120.94
CA GLN A 329 101.53 3.50 -121.90
C GLN A 329 101.00 3.78 -123.32
N CYS A 330 99.87 3.18 -123.70
CA CYS A 330 99.26 3.40 -125.01
C CYS A 330 98.50 4.75 -125.06
N VAL A 331 97.82 5.13 -123.97
CA VAL A 331 97.12 6.41 -123.85
C VAL A 331 98.10 7.58 -123.91
N LEU A 332 99.16 7.56 -123.10
CA LEU A 332 100.16 8.64 -123.04
C LEU A 332 100.82 8.96 -124.40
N LEU A 333 101.11 7.92 -125.21
CA LEU A 333 101.66 8.09 -126.55
C LEU A 333 100.65 8.62 -127.57
N SER A 334 99.35 8.42 -127.33
CA SER A 334 98.28 8.94 -128.19
C SER A 334 97.96 10.41 -127.87
N GLU A 335 97.85 10.75 -126.59
CA GLU A 335 97.57 12.12 -126.13
C GLU A 335 98.69 13.09 -126.52
N ALA A 336 99.96 12.73 -126.29
CA ALA A 336 101.10 13.59 -126.65
C ALA A 336 101.17 13.92 -128.16
N ASN A 337 100.70 13.00 -129.02
CA ASN A 337 100.72 13.16 -130.47
C ASN A 337 99.48 13.92 -130.98
N LEU A 338 98.35 13.87 -130.25
CA LEU A 338 97.19 14.72 -130.47
C LEU A 338 97.48 16.18 -130.08
N GLU A 339 98.14 16.39 -128.94
CA GLU A 339 98.36 17.73 -128.42
C GLU A 339 99.39 18.52 -129.23
N LEU A 340 100.46 17.87 -129.71
CA LEU A 340 101.40 18.46 -130.67
C LEU A 340 100.73 18.96 -131.96
N ASN A 341 99.71 18.26 -132.46
CA ASN A 341 98.96 18.70 -133.63
C ASN A 341 98.04 19.90 -133.30
N ARG A 342 97.33 19.86 -132.16
CA ARG A 342 96.51 21.00 -131.71
C ARG A 342 97.32 22.25 -131.50
N GLU A 343 98.49 22.14 -130.89
CA GLU A 343 99.32 23.30 -130.55
C GLU A 343 99.91 23.97 -131.81
N VAL A 344 100.24 23.18 -132.85
CA VAL A 344 100.65 23.69 -134.17
C VAL A 344 99.50 24.41 -134.92
N GLU A 345 98.27 23.92 -134.83
CA GLU A 345 97.10 24.61 -135.41
C GLU A 345 96.73 25.87 -134.62
N LEU A 346 96.74 25.79 -133.28
CA LEU A 346 96.47 26.90 -132.38
C LEU A 346 97.49 28.04 -132.59
N LEU A 347 98.79 27.75 -132.65
CA LEU A 347 99.83 28.76 -132.87
C LEU A 347 99.67 29.46 -134.23
N ARG A 348 99.21 28.76 -135.27
CA ARG A 348 98.96 29.34 -136.60
C ARG A 348 97.77 30.29 -136.58
N ALA A 349 96.60 29.83 -136.10
CA ALA A 349 95.40 30.65 -136.01
C ALA A 349 95.57 31.85 -135.05
N LYS A 350 96.31 31.66 -133.96
CA LYS A 350 96.56 32.70 -132.96
C LYS A 350 97.49 33.80 -133.51
N MET A 351 98.43 33.46 -134.39
CA MET A 351 99.28 34.43 -135.09
C MET A 351 98.45 35.35 -136.01
N GLU A 352 97.62 34.78 -136.89
CA GLU A 352 96.71 35.55 -137.77
C GLU A 352 95.72 36.42 -136.96
N SER A 353 95.22 35.92 -135.83
CA SER A 353 94.31 36.68 -134.94
C SER A 353 94.99 37.85 -134.22
N LEU A 354 96.28 37.76 -133.92
CA LEU A 354 97.02 38.82 -133.22
C LEU A 354 97.46 39.93 -134.17
N GLU A 355 97.83 39.58 -135.41
CA GLU A 355 98.18 40.54 -136.46
C GLU A 355 96.95 41.42 -136.79
N THR A 356 95.78 40.80 -137.00
CA THR A 356 94.52 41.53 -137.22
C THR A 356 94.02 42.32 -136.00
N ALA A 357 94.24 41.85 -134.78
CA ALA A 357 93.86 42.57 -133.56
C ALA A 357 94.73 43.82 -133.29
N LEU A 358 96.02 43.79 -133.66
CA LEU A 358 96.95 44.90 -133.46
C LEU A 358 96.59 46.12 -134.32
N ASP A 359 96.19 45.90 -135.58
CA ASP A 359 95.71 46.95 -136.49
C ASP A 359 94.36 47.55 -136.02
N GLN A 360 93.54 46.77 -135.31
CA GLN A 360 92.25 47.24 -134.76
C GLN A 360 92.44 48.06 -133.46
N ASP A 361 93.20 47.56 -132.47
CA ASP A 361 93.40 48.23 -131.18
C ASP A 361 94.12 49.58 -131.33
N THR A 362 95.07 49.68 -132.27
CA THR A 362 95.77 50.94 -132.55
C THR A 362 94.84 52.04 -133.08
N VAL A 363 93.74 51.68 -133.76
CA VAL A 363 92.69 52.62 -134.19
C VAL A 363 91.77 53.00 -133.01
N GLU A 364 91.31 52.03 -132.22
CA GLU A 364 90.37 52.28 -131.12
C GLU A 364 91.01 53.05 -129.94
N LYS A 365 92.29 52.76 -129.63
CA LYS A 365 93.06 53.50 -128.62
C LYS A 365 93.13 55.00 -128.91
N MET A 366 93.35 55.38 -130.18
CA MET A 366 93.35 56.78 -130.63
C MET A 366 91.97 57.47 -130.56
N ALA A 367 90.88 56.74 -130.37
CA ALA A 367 89.55 57.29 -130.08
C ALA A 367 89.31 57.40 -128.56
N SER A 368 89.69 56.37 -127.80
CA SER A 368 89.51 56.30 -126.34
C SER A 368 90.24 57.43 -125.59
N GLU A 369 91.50 57.70 -125.94
CA GLU A 369 92.32 58.75 -125.31
C GLU A 369 91.67 60.15 -125.43
N LYS A 370 91.09 60.45 -126.60
CA LYS A 370 90.36 61.70 -126.86
C LYS A 370 89.08 61.82 -126.03
N ALA A 371 88.37 60.71 -125.81
CA ALA A 371 87.12 60.68 -125.06
C ALA A 371 87.33 60.82 -123.54
N ILE A 372 88.39 60.23 -122.98
CA ILE A 372 88.67 60.29 -121.54
C ILE A 372 89.17 61.68 -121.13
N ASN A 373 90.01 62.34 -121.94
CA ASN A 373 90.46 63.71 -121.69
C ASN A 373 89.29 64.68 -121.45
N ILE A 374 88.19 64.52 -122.19
CA ILE A 374 86.95 65.31 -122.00
C ILE A 374 86.30 65.01 -120.64
N LYS A 375 86.18 63.72 -120.25
CA LYS A 375 85.59 63.32 -118.96
C LYS A 375 86.39 63.81 -117.75
N THR A 376 87.72 63.75 -117.81
CA THR A 376 88.59 64.17 -116.69
C THR A 376 88.39 65.65 -116.35
N ASN A 377 88.25 66.51 -117.35
CA ASN A 377 88.01 67.94 -117.12
C ASN A 377 86.65 68.20 -116.45
N VAL A 378 85.59 67.49 -116.86
CA VAL A 378 84.25 67.60 -116.22
C VAL A 378 84.27 67.14 -114.76
N ILE A 379 84.99 66.06 -114.44
CA ILE A 379 85.13 65.56 -113.06
C ILE A 379 85.90 66.58 -112.20
N MET A 380 86.92 67.23 -112.76
CA MET A 380 87.73 68.24 -112.05
C MET A 380 86.89 69.46 -111.63
N ASP A 381 86.00 69.95 -112.49
CA ASP A 381 85.04 71.01 -112.14
C ASP A 381 84.06 70.56 -111.04
N MET A 382 83.53 69.33 -111.11
CA MET A 382 82.64 68.81 -110.05
C MET A 382 83.34 68.69 -108.68
N VAL A 383 84.61 68.28 -108.66
CA VAL A 383 85.39 68.13 -107.43
C VAL A 383 85.66 69.49 -106.77
N THR A 384 85.94 70.54 -107.54
CA THR A 384 86.14 71.90 -106.98
C THR A 384 84.84 72.47 -106.40
N GLN A 385 83.68 72.22 -107.01
CA GLN A 385 82.38 72.59 -106.43
C GLN A 385 82.09 71.85 -105.11
N LEU A 386 82.28 70.53 -105.07
CA LEU A 386 82.05 69.71 -103.86
C LEU A 386 82.96 70.12 -102.70
N ALA A 387 84.21 70.53 -102.97
CA ALA A 387 85.14 71.00 -101.95
C ALA A 387 84.63 72.27 -101.22
N MET A 388 84.00 73.19 -101.94
CA MET A 388 83.43 74.42 -101.37
C MET A 388 82.23 74.12 -100.45
N GLU A 389 81.29 73.29 -100.92
CA GLU A 389 80.10 72.91 -100.15
C GLU A 389 80.44 72.08 -98.91
N ARG A 390 81.40 71.14 -99.00
CA ARG A 390 81.83 70.35 -97.83
C ARG A 390 82.38 71.25 -96.72
N ASN A 391 83.10 72.31 -97.06
CA ASN A 391 83.65 73.25 -96.08
C ASN A 391 82.52 74.01 -95.35
N ARG A 392 81.47 74.41 -96.08
CA ARG A 392 80.25 75.03 -95.54
C ARG A 392 79.50 74.11 -94.57
N ILE A 393 79.38 72.81 -94.89
CA ILE A 393 78.73 71.81 -94.01
C ILE A 393 79.58 71.54 -92.75
N ASN A 394 80.91 71.45 -92.88
CA ASN A 394 81.79 71.12 -91.76
C ASN A 394 81.76 72.20 -90.66
N GLN A 395 81.55 73.47 -91.03
CA GLN A 395 81.32 74.58 -90.09
C GLN A 395 80.02 74.43 -89.28
N GLN A 396 79.00 73.74 -89.81
CA GLN A 396 77.73 73.52 -89.11
C GLN A 396 77.80 72.34 -88.14
N PHE A 397 78.42 71.21 -88.53
CA PHE A 397 78.39 69.98 -87.73
C PHE A 397 79.10 70.11 -86.38
N CYS A 398 80.16 70.91 -86.29
CA CYS A 398 80.91 71.16 -85.04
C CYS A 398 80.07 71.78 -83.90
N ALA A 399 78.85 72.25 -84.17
CA ALA A 399 77.92 72.73 -83.15
C ALA A 399 77.25 71.59 -82.33
N LEU A 400 77.03 70.40 -82.92
CA LEU A 400 76.06 69.40 -82.42
C LEU A 400 76.58 68.35 -81.41
N THR A 401 77.88 68.05 -81.36
CA THR A 401 78.44 66.78 -80.83
C THR A 401 78.51 66.59 -79.29
N LYS A 402 77.44 66.72 -78.45
CA LYS A 402 77.60 66.77 -76.95
C LYS A 402 76.55 65.84 -76.01
N GLU A 403 76.50 64.39 -75.86
CA GLU A 403 75.36 63.29 -75.40
C GLU A 403 75.40 61.82 -74.46
N ASN A 404 74.39 60.77 -74.34
CA ASN A 404 73.82 59.64 -73.28
C ASN A 404 73.80 57.92 -73.28
N LYS A 405 73.10 57.01 -72.36
CA LYS A 405 73.22 55.39 -71.98
C LYS A 405 72.06 54.37 -71.21
N LEU A 406 72.07 52.91 -70.96
CA LEU A 406 70.99 51.81 -70.36
C LEU A 406 71.22 50.23 -69.67
N LEU A 407 70.23 49.25 -69.19
CA LEU A 407 70.27 47.87 -68.26
C LEU A 407 69.28 46.44 -68.36
N LYS A 408 69.18 45.27 -67.48
CA LYS A 408 68.39 43.80 -67.50
C LYS A 408 68.16 42.61 -66.26
N GLU A 409 67.32 41.40 -66.31
CA GLU A 409 67.36 39.83 -65.75
C GLU A 409 66.48 38.86 -64.63
N LYS A 410 66.17 37.42 -64.73
CA LYS A 410 65.99 36.07 -63.75
C LYS A 410 64.68 35.08 -63.24
N LEU A 411 64.63 33.64 -62.97
CA LEU A 411 63.58 32.60 -62.21
C LEU A 411 63.64 30.88 -62.04
N VAL A 412 62.83 29.97 -61.20
CA VAL A 412 62.66 28.32 -60.99
C VAL A 412 61.55 27.58 -59.92
N ARG A 413 61.11 26.26 -59.44
CA ARG A 413 60.87 24.63 -59.58
C ARG A 413 59.99 23.77 -58.36
N GLU A 414 59.55 22.44 -57.93
CA GLU A 414 59.26 20.82 -58.07
C GLU A 414 58.46 19.96 -56.79
N LYS A 415 57.89 18.64 -56.37
CA LYS A 415 57.35 17.11 -56.65
C LYS A 415 56.86 15.95 -55.45
N LYS A 416 56.02 14.74 -55.50
CA LYS A 416 55.63 13.54 -54.41
C LYS A 416 54.78 12.06 -54.66
N VAL A 417 54.41 11.02 -53.69
CA VAL A 417 53.72 9.51 -53.72
C VAL A 417 52.59 8.90 -52.58
N GLU A 418 52.00 7.64 -52.09
CA GLU A 418 52.07 6.04 -51.72
C GLU A 418 50.74 4.96 -51.41
N HIS A 419 50.67 3.68 -50.71
CA HIS A 419 49.57 2.44 -50.55
C HIS A 419 49.47 1.29 -49.27
N LEU A 420 48.75 0.06 -48.86
CA LEU A 420 47.74 -1.21 -49.13
C LEU A 420 47.24 -2.37 -47.92
N ILE A 421 46.33 -3.52 -47.96
CA ILE A 421 45.76 -4.60 -46.83
C ILE A 421 45.04 -6.17 -47.04
N LEU A 422 44.43 -7.10 -46.08
CA LEU A 422 43.96 -8.69 -46.11
C LEU A 422 42.96 -9.62 -45.02
N CYS A 423 42.41 -10.97 -45.21
CA CYS A 423 41.53 -12.20 -44.54
C CYS A 423 40.03 -12.21 -43.92
N ASP A 424 39.16 -13.27 -44.11
CA ASP A 424 37.77 -13.71 -43.53
C ASP A 424 36.39 -13.00 -43.90
N ASP A 425 35.29 -13.80 -44.05
CA ASP A 425 33.76 -13.64 -44.06
C ASP A 425 32.92 -12.50 -44.80
N ILE A 426 31.62 -12.80 -45.10
CA ILE A 426 30.40 -11.96 -45.45
C ILE A 426 30.16 -11.30 -46.87
N ASP A 427 29.19 -11.86 -47.62
CA ASP A 427 28.03 -11.33 -48.44
C ASP A 427 28.06 -10.31 -49.65
N HIS A 428 27.17 -10.59 -50.65
CA HIS A 428 26.47 -9.82 -51.73
C HIS A 428 27.12 -8.91 -52.86
N ASN A 429 26.93 -9.35 -54.15
CA ASN A 429 26.37 -8.64 -55.36
C ASN A 429 27.17 -7.79 -56.45
N ASN A 430 27.16 -8.27 -57.74
CA ASN A 430 26.90 -7.59 -59.08
C ASN A 430 27.93 -6.74 -59.99
N LYS A 431 28.18 -7.11 -61.30
CA LYS A 431 28.48 -6.29 -62.60
C LYS A 431 30.00 -6.08 -63.22
N GLU A 432 30.52 -5.02 -63.99
CA GLU A 432 31.63 -5.04 -65.13
C GLU A 432 32.81 -3.90 -65.43
N PRO A 433 33.86 -3.98 -66.40
CA PRO A 433 35.21 -3.18 -66.53
C PRO A 433 35.90 -2.51 -67.93
N PRO A 434 37.25 -2.51 -68.43
CA PRO A 434 38.12 -1.34 -69.07
C PRO A 434 39.17 -1.45 -70.36
N SER A 435 40.09 -0.45 -70.79
CA SER A 435 41.12 -0.45 -72.01
C SER A 435 42.34 0.65 -72.23
N PHE A 436 43.29 0.68 -73.29
CA PHE A 436 44.59 1.55 -73.49
C PHE A 436 45.49 1.69 -74.89
N ARG A 437 46.51 2.66 -75.14
CA ARG A 437 47.69 2.75 -76.20
C ARG A 437 48.91 3.85 -76.00
N VAL A 438 49.96 4.40 -76.77
CA VAL A 438 50.49 4.78 -78.20
C VAL A 438 52.09 5.21 -78.40
N ASP A 439 52.68 5.78 -79.55
CA ASP A 439 54.17 6.00 -80.04
C ASP A 439 54.53 7.18 -81.14
N SER A 440 55.69 7.61 -81.84
CA SER A 440 57.28 7.75 -81.92
C SER A 440 57.84 8.57 -83.25
N THR A 441 59.10 8.98 -83.77
CA THR A 441 60.56 9.53 -83.51
C THR A 441 61.53 9.92 -84.80
N ASN A 442 62.61 10.85 -84.88
CA ASN A 442 63.65 11.13 -86.05
C ASN A 442 64.94 12.18 -86.02
N THR A 443 65.99 12.20 -86.97
CA THR A 443 67.04 13.24 -87.60
C THR A 443 68.44 13.79 -86.98
N SER A 444 69.57 14.48 -87.53
CA SER A 444 70.34 14.95 -88.83
C SER A 444 71.83 15.68 -88.67
N CYS A 445 72.75 16.06 -89.68
CA CYS A 445 74.19 16.75 -89.57
C CYS A 445 75.07 17.34 -90.84
N VAL A 446 76.24 18.16 -90.76
CA VAL A 446 77.32 18.71 -91.81
C VAL A 446 78.53 19.68 -91.22
N PRO A 447 79.69 20.41 -91.72
CA PRO A 447 80.53 20.87 -92.99
C PRO A 447 82.20 20.99 -93.00
N ALA A 448 83.00 21.86 -93.79
CA ALA A 448 84.57 21.98 -93.98
C ALA A 448 85.37 23.32 -94.54
N SER A 449 86.77 23.44 -94.77
CA SER A 449 87.65 24.70 -95.18
C SER A 449 89.19 24.60 -95.83
N CYS A 450 90.06 25.69 -96.10
CA CYS A 450 91.43 25.75 -96.89
C CYS A 450 92.60 26.92 -96.73
N GLU A 451 93.74 27.07 -97.57
CA GLU A 451 95.19 27.64 -97.33
C GLU A 451 95.69 27.44 -95.87
N LYS A 452 96.62 28.23 -95.30
CA LYS A 452 97.58 27.77 -94.27
C LYS A 452 97.25 28.30 -92.86
N ALA A 453 96.92 27.35 -91.99
CA ALA A 453 97.28 27.26 -90.57
C ALA A 453 96.71 28.26 -89.53
N ALA A 454 96.63 27.75 -88.29
CA ALA A 454 96.55 28.45 -86.99
C ALA A 454 95.20 29.01 -86.49
N GLU A 455 94.27 28.09 -86.20
CA GLU A 455 93.75 27.82 -84.82
C GLU A 455 92.83 28.80 -84.03
N PHE A 456 91.98 28.16 -83.21
CA PHE A 456 91.23 28.63 -82.02
C PHE A 456 89.93 29.48 -82.10
N SER A 457 88.93 28.93 -81.39
CA SER A 457 87.85 29.61 -80.63
C SER A 457 86.69 30.27 -81.40
N SER A 458 85.44 30.20 -80.91
CA SER A 458 84.86 29.46 -79.75
C SER A 458 83.33 29.53 -79.77
N ILE A 459 82.65 28.81 -78.83
CA ILE A 459 81.30 29.14 -78.27
C ILE A 459 80.11 28.92 -79.25
N SER A 460 78.87 28.52 -78.86
CA SER A 460 78.22 28.01 -77.63
C SER A 460 76.70 27.81 -77.95
N LEU A 461 75.86 26.92 -77.40
CA LEU A 461 75.92 25.89 -76.34
C LEU A 461 74.75 24.88 -76.54
N HIS A 462 74.67 23.92 -75.60
CA HIS A 462 73.50 23.22 -75.04
C HIS A 462 72.96 21.96 -75.74
N ALA A 463 72.55 20.90 -75.01
CA ALA A 463 72.54 20.63 -73.54
C ALA A 463 72.85 19.11 -73.32
N ASP A 464 73.46 18.65 -72.22
CA ASP A 464 72.88 18.52 -70.86
C ASP A 464 71.53 17.77 -70.94
N PHE A 465 71.30 16.56 -70.41
CA PHE A 465 71.70 15.89 -69.15
C PHE A 465 71.66 14.34 -69.32
N GLN A 466 72.24 13.47 -68.47
CA GLN A 466 73.34 13.55 -67.49
C GLN A 466 73.73 12.12 -67.02
N ASP A 467 74.94 12.00 -66.45
CA ASP A 467 75.47 10.95 -65.55
C ASP A 467 74.42 10.12 -64.76
N GLN A 468 74.57 8.80 -64.61
CA GLN A 468 75.62 8.04 -63.88
C GLN A 468 75.60 8.18 -62.33
N VAL A 469 76.20 7.16 -61.69
CA VAL A 469 76.95 7.23 -60.43
C VAL A 469 76.16 7.36 -59.10
N GLU A 470 75.93 6.18 -58.53
CA GLU A 470 76.33 5.79 -57.15
C GLU A 470 75.61 6.27 -55.86
N LYS A 471 75.73 5.38 -54.86
CA LYS A 471 75.90 5.64 -53.40
C LYS A 471 74.82 6.43 -52.63
N THR A 472 74.04 5.65 -51.87
CA THR A 472 74.00 5.66 -50.37
C THR A 472 74.68 6.84 -49.63
N PRO A 473 74.13 7.37 -48.50
CA PRO A 473 73.64 6.51 -47.39
C PRO A 473 72.57 7.08 -46.41
N LYS A 474 72.16 6.21 -45.45
CA LYS A 474 71.84 6.43 -44.02
C LYS A 474 70.94 7.59 -43.49
N THR A 475 70.07 7.19 -42.53
CA THR A 475 69.63 7.88 -41.28
C THR A 475 68.76 9.15 -41.38
N ALA A 476 67.90 9.51 -40.40
CA ALA A 476 67.24 8.76 -39.30
C ALA A 476 66.19 9.64 -38.55
N ALA A 477 65.20 8.99 -37.89
CA ALA A 477 64.38 9.48 -36.76
C ALA A 477 63.55 10.78 -36.99
N ALA A 478 62.66 11.27 -36.09
CA ALA A 478 62.03 10.81 -34.84
C ALA A 478 60.55 11.33 -34.83
N GLY A 479 59.64 11.07 -33.88
CA GLY A 479 59.67 10.39 -32.56
C GLY A 479 58.25 9.87 -32.20
N HIS A 480 58.03 9.15 -31.08
CA HIS A 480 57.84 9.64 -29.69
C HIS A 480 56.65 10.61 -29.52
N THR A 481 55.81 10.53 -28.47
CA THR A 481 55.86 9.81 -27.17
C THR A 481 54.63 8.90 -26.97
N ASP A 482 54.65 7.75 -26.27
CA ASP A 482 54.90 7.48 -24.82
C ASP A 482 53.80 8.11 -23.91
N ILE A 483 53.33 7.52 -22.78
CA ILE A 483 53.99 6.58 -21.87
C ILE A 483 53.00 5.76 -20.97
N GLU A 484 53.41 4.54 -20.54
CA GLU A 484 53.10 3.75 -19.31
C GLU A 484 51.66 3.62 -18.73
N SER A 485 51.09 2.41 -18.49
CA SER A 485 51.38 1.33 -17.50
C SER A 485 50.44 1.39 -16.27
N SER A 486 50.11 0.32 -15.54
CA SER A 486 50.45 -1.13 -15.61
C SER A 486 49.19 -1.96 -15.18
N THR A 487 49.12 -3.23 -14.73
CA THR A 487 50.06 -4.21 -14.13
C THR A 487 49.56 -5.68 -14.36
N SER A 488 49.64 -6.56 -13.35
CA SER A 488 49.30 -8.02 -13.34
C SER A 488 49.23 -8.48 -11.86
N PRO A 489 48.91 -9.75 -11.48
CA PRO A 489 48.58 -10.97 -12.25
C PRO A 489 47.38 -11.80 -11.70
N ASP A 490 47.31 -13.10 -12.07
CA ASP A 490 46.66 -14.25 -11.37
C ASP A 490 45.11 -14.41 -11.35
N HIS A 491 44.51 -15.62 -11.37
CA HIS A 491 44.95 -16.97 -11.83
C HIS A 491 43.72 -17.94 -12.00
N SER A 492 43.76 -18.85 -13.00
CA SER A 492 43.01 -20.14 -13.18
C SER A 492 41.51 -20.35 -12.85
N ASN A 493 40.79 -20.84 -13.88
CA ASN A 493 39.98 -22.10 -13.96
C ASN A 493 39.27 -22.69 -12.71
N ASN A 494 37.96 -23.01 -12.80
CA ASN A 494 37.48 -24.39 -13.08
C ASN A 494 35.94 -24.57 -13.08
N LEU A 495 35.49 -25.76 -13.54
CA LEU A 495 34.10 -26.24 -13.58
C LEU A 495 33.75 -27.17 -12.38
N VAL A 496 32.49 -27.09 -11.88
CA VAL A 496 31.50 -28.21 -11.66
C VAL A 496 31.91 -29.46 -10.83
N PRO A 497 31.00 -30.18 -10.10
CA PRO A 497 29.71 -29.85 -9.46
C PRO A 497 29.72 -30.16 -7.93
N LYS A 498 28.56 -30.04 -7.25
CA LYS A 498 28.19 -31.03 -6.22
C LYS A 498 26.67 -31.12 -5.95
N LEU A 499 26.20 -32.33 -5.68
CA LEU A 499 24.97 -32.65 -4.95
C LEU A 499 25.32 -32.96 -3.48
N ASP A 500 24.30 -33.04 -2.62
CA ASP A 500 24.03 -34.12 -1.64
C ASP A 500 22.90 -33.66 -0.69
N ASP A 501 21.83 -34.47 -0.58
CA ASP A 501 21.00 -34.80 0.61
C ASP A 501 20.45 -33.69 1.56
N ASP A 502 19.50 -33.91 2.47
CA ASP A 502 18.89 -35.15 3.00
C ASP A 502 17.43 -34.88 3.46
N ASN A 503 16.56 -35.91 3.55
CA ASN A 503 15.33 -35.89 4.37
C ASN A 503 14.60 -37.25 4.47
N VAL A 504 14.60 -37.82 5.68
CA VAL A 504 13.88 -39.03 6.13
C VAL A 504 13.51 -38.73 7.61
N VAL A 505 12.35 -39.03 8.20
CA VAL A 505 11.74 -40.37 8.43
C VAL A 505 10.23 -40.27 8.71
N ASP A 506 9.52 -41.26 8.18
CA ASP A 506 8.19 -41.82 8.50
C ASP A 506 7.64 -41.65 9.93
N MET A 507 6.31 -41.51 10.05
CA MET A 507 5.55 -42.30 11.02
C MET A 507 4.12 -42.58 10.53
N ARG A 508 3.63 -43.82 10.75
CA ARG A 508 2.49 -44.38 10.02
C ARG A 508 1.47 -45.09 10.94
N LYS A 509 0.18 -44.81 10.71
CA LYS A 509 -1.01 -45.57 11.20
C LYS A 509 -1.29 -45.39 12.72
N THR A 510 -2.48 -45.64 13.26
CA THR A 510 -3.57 -46.56 12.84
C THR A 510 -4.99 -46.00 13.01
N THR A 511 -5.85 -46.34 12.03
CA THR A 511 -7.30 -46.67 12.10
C THR A 511 -8.22 -46.00 13.13
N GLU A 512 -9.36 -45.49 12.63
CA GLU A 512 -10.65 -46.04 13.07
C GLU A 512 -11.68 -46.07 11.91
N PHE A 513 -12.77 -46.84 12.07
CA PHE A 513 -13.84 -47.01 11.07
C PHE A 513 -15.01 -46.07 11.37
N SER A 514 -15.60 -45.47 10.34
CA SER A 514 -17.04 -45.17 10.35
C SER A 514 -17.61 -45.20 8.93
N TRP A 515 -18.61 -46.06 8.71
CA TRP A 515 -19.56 -45.95 7.60
C TRP A 515 -20.79 -45.22 8.14
N ILE A 516 -21.42 -44.34 7.34
CA ILE A 516 -22.89 -44.33 7.09
C ILE A 516 -23.31 -43.22 6.10
N SER A 517 -24.13 -43.65 5.13
CA SER A 517 -25.12 -42.94 4.31
C SER A 517 -24.90 -41.49 3.82
N LEU A 518 -24.70 -41.38 2.51
CA LEU A 518 -25.52 -40.49 1.67
C LEU A 518 -26.99 -40.97 1.71
N LEU A 519 -27.96 -40.10 2.02
CA LEU A 519 -29.31 -40.20 1.43
C LEU A 519 -30.15 -38.91 1.54
N CYS A 520 -30.96 -38.70 0.49
CA CYS A 520 -32.17 -37.89 0.34
C CYS A 520 -32.98 -37.61 1.63
N CYS A 521 -33.44 -36.37 1.88
CA CYS A 521 -34.67 -35.70 1.35
C CYS A 521 -36.01 -36.25 1.88
N PHE A 522 -36.97 -35.34 2.08
CA PHE A 522 -38.33 -35.52 2.65
C PHE A 522 -38.38 -35.89 4.16
N GLN A 523 -39.44 -35.57 4.91
CA GLN A 523 -40.71 -34.89 4.58
C GLN A 523 -41.17 -33.92 5.70
N CYS A 524 -42.34 -33.32 5.51
CA CYS A 524 -43.18 -32.66 6.51
C CYS A 524 -43.63 -33.61 7.64
#